data_AF-A0A496U9H2-F1
#
_entry.id   AF-A0A496U9H2-F1
#
_cell.length_a   1.000
_cell.length_b   1.000
_cell.length_c   1.000
_cell.angle_alpha   90.00
_cell.angle_beta   90.00
_cell.angle_gamma   90.00
#
_symmetry.space_group_name_H-M   'P 1'
#
loop_
_entity.id
_entity.type
_entity.pdbx_description
1 polymer ?
#
loop_
_entity_poly.entity_id
_entity_poly.type
_entity_poly.pdbx_seq_one_letter_code
_entity_poly.pdbx_strand_id
1 'polypeptide(L)'
;MTNRSHPLLKSLNNILRLKWLVPFLTVPVLFIASTLVESWLQESGVIPYTPVGKRSVLSIWRIAMLTGAVAAPLASIYLGELWKKWRNTGESFSGYFFRAVISIFLLVTTAMTLNGLGVLAPLGIPSSLILQMMLTRCILAALWIVAAATLCSSITSSTGGAALAFGLFSMALLPGLSGSAVSWWVIAPLGTMVTTAGSVSTGWNTSLAAATHSLFYFAAGYFLLRKAIR
;
A
#
# COMPACT_ATOMS: atom_id res chain seq x y z
N MET A 1 1.38 -39.46 3.33
CA MET A 1 2.01 -38.75 4.47
C MET A 1 1.13 -37.57 4.86
N THR A 2 0.38 -37.71 5.96
CA THR A 2 -0.51 -36.64 6.46
C THR A 2 0.30 -35.68 7.30
N ASN A 3 0.52 -34.47 6.77
CA ASN A 3 1.30 -33.42 7.43
C ASN A 3 0.50 -32.89 8.64
N ARG A 4 0.68 -33.49 9.82
CA ARG A 4 0.08 -33.03 11.09
C ARG A 4 0.80 -31.78 11.55
N SER A 5 0.47 -30.63 10.96
CA SER A 5 0.91 -29.33 11.47
C SER A 5 0.47 -29.20 12.93
N HIS A 6 1.44 -29.03 13.85
CA HIS A 6 1.23 -28.91 15.29
C HIS A 6 0.09 -27.94 15.62
N PRO A 7 -0.83 -28.26 16.55
CA PRO A 7 -1.99 -27.41 16.88
C PRO A 7 -1.58 -25.98 17.27
N LEU A 8 -0.39 -25.82 17.85
CA LEU A 8 0.24 -24.54 18.19
C LEU A 8 0.63 -23.72 16.95
N LEU A 9 1.22 -24.36 15.92
CA LEU A 9 1.51 -23.73 14.63
C LEU A 9 0.22 -23.34 13.90
N LYS A 10 -0.84 -24.15 14.01
CA LYS A 10 -2.15 -23.84 13.42
C LYS A 10 -2.83 -22.67 14.14
N SER A 11 -2.69 -22.60 15.47
CA SER A 11 -3.16 -21.49 16.31
C SER A 11 -2.37 -20.20 16.05
N LEU A 12 -1.04 -20.25 16.06
CA LEU A 12 -0.16 -19.13 15.71
C LEU A 12 -0.39 -18.66 14.26
N ASN A 13 -0.58 -19.56 13.30
CA ASN A 13 -0.89 -19.17 11.93
C ASN A 13 -2.30 -18.55 11.80
N ASN A 14 -3.26 -18.96 12.63
CA ASN A 14 -4.57 -18.30 12.68
C ASN A 14 -4.53 -16.93 13.37
N ILE A 15 -3.69 -16.76 14.41
CA ILE A 15 -3.56 -15.53 15.21
C ILE A 15 -2.65 -14.52 14.50
N LEU A 16 -1.43 -14.91 14.13
CA LEU A 16 -0.45 -14.02 13.48
C LEU A 16 -0.66 -13.90 11.99
N ARG A 17 -1.38 -14.84 11.36
CA ARG A 17 -1.54 -14.95 9.91
C ARG A 17 -0.24 -14.58 9.20
N LEU A 18 0.78 -15.42 9.40
CA LEU A 18 2.20 -15.22 9.04
C LEU A 18 2.46 -14.46 7.73
N LYS A 19 1.57 -14.57 6.74
CA LYS A 19 1.57 -13.75 5.51
C LYS A 19 1.60 -12.23 5.76
N TRP A 20 0.98 -11.74 6.84
CA TRP A 20 0.98 -10.32 7.22
C TRP A 20 2.22 -9.90 8.02
N LEU A 21 3.08 -10.85 8.42
CA LEU A 21 4.43 -10.55 8.91
C LEU A 21 5.40 -10.25 7.78
N VAL A 22 5.08 -10.66 6.54
CA VAL A 22 5.94 -10.48 5.36
C VAL A 22 6.31 -9.01 5.14
N PRO A 23 5.39 -8.01 5.18
CA PRO A 23 5.76 -6.60 5.09
C PRO A 23 6.79 -6.18 6.15
N PHE A 24 6.66 -6.64 7.39
CA PHE A 24 7.56 -6.27 8.49
C PHE A 24 8.97 -6.84 8.35
N LEU A 25 9.13 -7.96 7.64
CA LEU A 25 10.45 -8.55 7.37
C LEU A 25 11.06 -8.01 6.06
N THR A 26 10.23 -7.84 5.03
CA THR A 26 10.70 -7.48 3.68
C THR A 26 10.96 -5.98 3.53
N VAL A 27 10.10 -5.12 4.10
CA VAL A 27 10.22 -3.67 3.93
C VAL A 27 11.53 -3.12 4.50
N PRO A 28 11.99 -3.49 5.73
CA PRO A 28 13.27 -3.04 6.23
C PRO A 28 14.45 -3.47 5.35
N VAL A 29 14.46 -4.73 4.88
CA VAL A 29 15.51 -5.25 4.00
C VAL A 29 15.55 -4.51 2.66
N LEU A 30 14.38 -4.34 2.03
CA LEU A 30 14.26 -3.60 0.77
C LEU A 30 14.63 -2.13 0.93
N PHE A 31 14.32 -1.53 2.09
CA PHE A 31 14.72 -0.18 2.41
C PHE A 31 16.24 -0.06 2.46
N ILE A 32 16.92 -0.93 3.22
CA ILE A 32 18.39 -0.94 3.31
C ILE A 32 19.01 -1.14 1.93
N ALA A 33 18.54 -2.13 1.16
CA ALA A 33 19.02 -2.38 -0.19
C ALA A 33 18.88 -1.13 -1.09
N SER A 34 17.72 -0.47 -1.03
CA SER A 34 17.50 0.76 -1.82
C SER A 34 18.37 1.93 -1.38
N THR A 35 18.70 2.05 -0.08
CA THR A 35 19.67 3.07 0.39
C THR A 35 21.09 2.78 -0.08
N LEU A 36 21.51 1.51 -0.13
CA LEU A 36 22.83 1.12 -0.64
C LEU A 36 22.94 1.42 -2.15
N VAL A 37 21.90 1.09 -2.92
CA VAL A 37 21.84 1.40 -4.35
C VAL A 37 21.87 2.92 -4.59
N GLU A 38 21.12 3.70 -3.79
CA GLU A 38 21.15 5.16 -3.87
C GLU A 38 22.55 5.73 -3.58
N SER A 39 23.21 5.26 -2.52
CA SER A 39 24.58 5.70 -2.20
C SER A 39 25.56 5.38 -3.33
N TRP A 40 25.50 4.16 -3.88
CA TRP A 40 26.33 3.77 -5.01
C TRP A 40 26.09 4.63 -6.26
N LEU A 41 24.82 4.95 -6.56
CA LEU A 41 24.47 5.84 -7.68
C LEU A 41 24.95 7.29 -7.45
N GLN A 42 24.96 7.77 -6.20
CA GLN A 42 25.49 9.09 -5.85
C GLN A 42 27.02 9.13 -5.98
N GLU A 43 27.72 8.11 -5.48
CA GLU A 43 29.17 7.98 -5.59
C GLU A 43 29.63 7.86 -7.05
N SER A 44 28.84 7.14 -7.87
CA SER A 44 29.09 6.98 -9.30
C SER A 44 28.74 8.23 -10.13
N GLY A 45 28.23 9.30 -9.51
CA GLY A 45 27.83 10.53 -10.19
C GLY A 45 26.59 10.41 -11.09
N VAL A 46 25.86 9.28 -11.00
CA VAL A 46 24.67 9.02 -11.81
C VAL A 46 23.48 9.85 -11.33
N ILE A 47 23.36 10.06 -10.01
CA ILE A 47 22.33 10.91 -9.41
C ILE A 47 22.96 11.96 -8.49
N PRO A 48 22.35 13.17 -8.38
CA PRO A 48 22.89 14.23 -7.55
C PRO A 48 22.83 13.89 -6.05
N TYR A 49 23.80 14.41 -5.30
CA TYR A 49 23.82 14.30 -3.84
C TYR A 49 22.58 14.97 -3.23
N THR A 50 21.84 14.23 -2.42
CA THR A 50 20.65 14.74 -1.73
C THR A 50 20.96 15.03 -0.26
N PRO A 51 20.75 16.26 0.23
CA PRO A 51 20.99 16.62 1.65
C PRO A 51 20.12 15.82 2.62
N VAL A 52 20.61 15.61 3.85
CA VAL A 52 19.99 14.80 4.90
C VAL A 52 18.52 15.15 5.16
N GLY A 53 18.16 16.45 5.23
CA GLY A 53 16.76 16.87 5.44
C GLY A 53 15.80 16.47 4.32
N LYS A 54 16.26 16.44 3.06
CA LYS A 54 15.48 15.95 1.91
C LYS A 54 15.46 14.41 1.86
N ARG A 55 16.51 13.74 2.34
CA ARG A 55 16.56 12.27 2.47
C ARG A 55 15.49 11.73 3.41
N SER A 56 15.13 12.44 4.48
CA SER A 56 14.09 12.03 5.44
C SER A 56 12.70 11.90 4.81
N VAL A 57 12.31 12.88 3.99
CA VAL A 57 11.02 12.88 3.28
C VAL A 57 10.99 11.80 2.20
N LEU A 58 12.09 11.63 1.46
CA LEU A 58 12.24 10.54 0.48
C LEU A 58 12.20 9.17 1.15
N SER A 59 12.77 9.03 2.34
CA SER A 59 12.75 7.78 3.12
C SER A 59 11.34 7.39 3.54
N ILE A 60 10.53 8.36 3.99
CA ILE A 60 9.11 8.13 4.30
C ILE A 60 8.36 7.59 3.09
N TRP A 61 8.55 8.20 1.92
CA TRP A 61 7.89 7.74 0.70
C TRP A 61 8.38 6.41 0.20
N ARG A 62 9.67 6.14 0.32
CA ARG A 62 10.27 4.85 0.00
C ARG A 62 9.66 3.75 0.86
N ILE A 63 9.48 3.98 2.16
CA ILE A 63 8.79 3.04 3.06
C ILE A 63 7.34 2.85 2.62
N ALA A 64 6.63 3.94 2.32
CA ALA A 64 5.24 3.86 1.88
C ALA A 64 5.10 3.07 0.57
N MET A 65 6.01 3.28 -0.39
CA MET A 65 6.04 2.59 -1.67
C MET A 65 6.38 1.11 -1.51
N LEU A 66 7.43 0.78 -0.75
CA LEU A 66 7.83 -0.60 -0.49
C LEU A 66 6.74 -1.37 0.27
N THR A 67 6.15 -0.73 1.28
CA THR A 67 5.02 -1.31 2.01
C THR A 67 3.83 -1.49 1.08
N GLY A 68 3.52 -0.51 0.22
CA GLY A 68 2.43 -0.59 -0.75
C GLY A 68 2.61 -1.71 -1.78
N ALA A 69 3.83 -1.89 -2.30
CA ALA A 69 4.17 -2.94 -3.26
C ALA A 69 3.93 -4.35 -2.70
N VAL A 70 4.15 -4.55 -1.39
CA VAL A 70 3.90 -5.82 -0.70
C VAL A 70 2.45 -5.92 -0.24
N ALA A 71 1.89 -4.85 0.30
CA ALA A 71 0.56 -4.83 0.92
C ALA A 71 -0.58 -4.90 -0.11
N ALA A 72 -0.46 -4.24 -1.27
CA ALA A 72 -1.50 -4.26 -2.31
C ALA A 72 -1.85 -5.67 -2.81
N PRO A 73 -0.89 -6.52 -3.23
CA PRO A 73 -1.19 -7.88 -3.65
C PRO A 73 -1.70 -8.75 -2.50
N LEU A 74 -1.13 -8.64 -1.29
CA LEU A 74 -1.61 -9.38 -0.11
C LEU A 74 -3.04 -9.01 0.28
N ALA A 75 -3.36 -7.71 0.28
CA ALA A 75 -4.70 -7.22 0.52
C ALA A 75 -5.68 -7.73 -0.53
N SER A 76 -5.27 -7.77 -1.80
CA SER A 76 -6.14 -8.27 -2.88
C SER A 76 -6.44 -9.77 -2.74
N ILE A 77 -5.43 -10.60 -2.48
CA ILE A 77 -5.63 -12.04 -2.22
C ILE A 77 -6.59 -12.22 -1.04
N TYR A 78 -6.34 -11.48 0.04
CA TYR A 78 -7.10 -11.62 1.26
C TYR A 78 -8.56 -11.17 1.12
N LEU A 79 -8.80 -10.02 0.49
CA LEU A 79 -10.15 -9.56 0.18
C LEU A 79 -10.85 -10.58 -0.74
N GLY A 80 -10.15 -11.15 -1.73
CA GLY A 80 -10.68 -12.22 -2.58
C GLY A 80 -11.14 -13.45 -1.79
N GLU A 81 -10.40 -13.87 -0.77
CA GLU A 81 -10.81 -14.93 0.15
C GLU A 81 -12.02 -14.53 1.01
N LEU A 82 -12.09 -13.28 1.46
CA LEU A 82 -13.22 -12.77 2.23
C LEU A 82 -14.50 -12.71 1.38
N TRP A 83 -14.42 -12.30 0.12
CA TRP A 83 -15.57 -12.30 -0.79
C TRP A 83 -16.13 -13.69 -1.02
N LYS A 84 -15.26 -14.72 -1.09
CA LYS A 84 -15.66 -16.13 -1.16
C LYS A 84 -16.35 -16.58 0.13
N LYS A 85 -15.79 -16.26 1.30
CA LYS A 85 -16.34 -16.64 2.60
C LYS A 85 -17.70 -16.00 2.85
N TRP A 86 -17.84 -14.73 2.51
CA TRP A 86 -19.07 -13.97 2.68
C TRP A 86 -20.29 -14.63 2.02
N ARG A 87 -20.13 -15.21 0.82
CA ARG A 87 -21.21 -15.93 0.14
C ARG A 87 -21.83 -17.05 0.97
N ASN A 88 -21.09 -17.56 1.95
CA ASN A 88 -21.50 -18.68 2.80
C ASN A 88 -21.96 -18.24 4.21
N THR A 89 -21.88 -16.96 4.58
CA THR A 89 -22.21 -16.51 5.95
C THR A 89 -23.66 -16.06 6.13
N GLY A 90 -24.41 -15.78 5.06
CA GLY A 90 -25.78 -15.24 5.14
C GLY A 90 -25.87 -13.79 5.64
N GLU A 91 -24.73 -13.12 5.86
CA GLU A 91 -24.69 -11.73 6.33
C GLU A 91 -24.99 -10.73 5.22
N SER A 92 -25.50 -9.54 5.62
CA SER A 92 -25.75 -8.46 4.67
C SER A 92 -24.48 -8.02 3.93
N PHE A 93 -24.56 -7.95 2.59
CA PHE A 93 -23.43 -7.62 1.72
C PHE A 93 -22.73 -6.32 2.14
N SER A 94 -23.49 -5.24 2.32
CA SER A 94 -22.93 -3.93 2.66
C SER A 94 -22.17 -3.96 3.99
N GLY A 95 -22.75 -4.57 5.03
CA GLY A 95 -22.12 -4.66 6.35
C GLY A 95 -20.83 -5.49 6.31
N TYR A 96 -20.83 -6.60 5.58
CA TYR A 96 -19.62 -7.41 5.39
C TYR A 96 -18.54 -6.67 4.60
N PHE A 97 -18.92 -6.01 3.49
CA PHE A 97 -18.01 -5.26 2.64
C PHE A 97 -17.26 -4.18 3.41
N PHE A 98 -17.98 -3.29 4.12
CA PHE A 98 -17.33 -2.20 4.85
C PHE A 98 -16.45 -2.71 5.99
N ARG A 99 -16.87 -3.75 6.72
CA ARG A 99 -16.02 -4.37 7.75
C ARG A 99 -14.73 -4.96 7.18
N ALA A 100 -14.81 -5.66 6.04
CA ALA A 100 -13.64 -6.22 5.38
C ALA A 100 -12.66 -5.12 4.91
N VAL A 101 -13.19 -4.08 4.26
CA VAL A 101 -12.40 -2.94 3.77
C VAL A 101 -11.76 -2.17 4.92
N ILE A 102 -12.52 -1.82 5.96
CA ILE A 102 -11.99 -1.09 7.14
C ILE A 102 -10.92 -1.91 7.85
N SER A 103 -11.13 -3.22 8.04
CA SER A 103 -10.13 -4.08 8.69
C SER A 103 -8.80 -4.08 7.93
N ILE A 104 -8.86 -4.14 6.59
CA ILE A 104 -7.65 -4.12 5.75
C ILE A 104 -7.01 -2.75 5.70
N PHE A 105 -7.82 -1.69 5.66
CA PHE A 105 -7.31 -0.33 5.74
C PHE A 105 -6.55 -0.08 7.04
N LEU A 106 -7.09 -0.50 8.19
CA LEU A 106 -6.40 -0.40 9.48
C LEU A 106 -5.09 -1.19 9.47
N LEU A 107 -5.13 -2.43 8.96
CA LEU A 107 -3.94 -3.28 8.92
C LEU A 107 -2.82 -2.71 8.04
N VAL A 108 -3.15 -2.22 6.84
CA VAL A 108 -2.18 -1.58 5.92
C VAL A 108 -1.62 -0.30 6.54
N THR A 109 -2.48 0.53 7.13
CA THR A 109 -2.07 1.78 7.78
C THR A 109 -1.15 1.52 8.97
N THR A 110 -1.46 0.51 9.80
CA THR A 110 -0.61 0.09 10.91
C THR A 110 0.73 -0.44 10.41
N ALA A 111 0.74 -1.29 9.37
CA ALA A 111 1.97 -1.80 8.79
C ALA A 111 2.86 -0.67 8.23
N MET A 112 2.28 0.31 7.53
CA MET A 112 3.01 1.47 7.04
C MET A 112 3.58 2.32 8.17
N THR A 113 2.78 2.58 9.21
CA THR A 113 3.20 3.36 10.39
C THR A 113 4.34 2.68 11.13
N LEU A 114 4.23 1.39 11.41
CA LEU A 114 5.23 0.63 12.15
C LEU A 114 6.54 0.47 11.36
N ASN A 115 6.47 0.18 10.05
CA ASN A 115 7.66 0.17 9.19
C ASN A 115 8.30 1.57 9.11
N GLY A 116 7.47 2.61 9.06
CA GLY A 116 7.90 4.01 9.14
C GLY A 116 8.71 4.29 10.40
N LEU A 117 8.14 3.99 11.57
CA LEU A 117 8.80 4.17 12.86
C LEU A 117 10.09 3.34 12.97
N GLY A 118 10.03 2.06 12.60
CA GLY A 118 11.17 1.14 12.71
C GLY A 118 12.38 1.54 11.86
N VAL A 119 12.14 2.15 10.70
CA VAL A 119 13.19 2.55 9.76
C VAL A 119 13.66 4.00 9.99
N LEU A 120 12.76 4.91 10.38
CA LEU A 120 13.07 6.33 10.53
C LEU A 120 13.57 6.71 11.91
N ALA A 121 13.18 5.98 12.97
CA ALA A 121 13.66 6.26 14.33
C ALA A 121 15.20 6.16 14.46
N PRO A 122 15.88 5.17 13.84
CA PRO A 122 17.35 5.11 13.83
C PRO A 122 18.03 6.26 13.07
N LEU A 123 17.31 7.00 12.22
CA LEU A 123 17.85 8.12 11.43
C LEU A 123 17.80 9.46 12.18
N GLY A 124 17.36 9.47 13.44
CA GLY A 124 17.35 10.68 14.28
C GLY A 124 16.30 11.72 13.90
N ILE A 125 15.30 11.35 13.10
CA ILE A 125 14.21 12.26 12.70
C ILE A 125 13.23 12.41 13.87
N PRO A 126 12.79 13.64 14.23
CA PRO A 126 11.83 13.85 15.31
C PRO A 126 10.55 13.03 15.11
N SER A 127 10.16 12.27 16.13
CA SER A 127 8.99 11.37 16.11
C SER A 127 7.68 12.10 15.80
N SER A 128 7.54 13.37 16.24
CA SER A 128 6.39 14.22 15.94
C SER A 128 6.26 14.56 14.45
N LEU A 129 7.38 14.86 13.79
CA LEU A 129 7.43 15.14 12.35
C LEU A 129 7.15 13.85 11.54
N ILE A 130 7.73 12.72 11.95
CA ILE A 130 7.44 11.40 11.37
C ILE A 130 5.94 11.11 11.47
N LEU A 131 5.35 11.29 12.66
CA LEU A 131 3.95 10.98 12.91
C LEU A 131 3.01 11.85 12.08
N GLN A 132 3.28 13.17 11.99
CA GLN A 132 2.46 14.09 11.19
C GLN A 132 2.51 13.75 9.69
N MET A 133 3.71 13.48 9.16
CA MET A 133 3.90 13.13 7.75
C MET A 133 3.36 11.73 7.42
N MET A 134 3.49 10.77 8.34
CA MET A 134 2.89 9.44 8.24
C MET A 134 1.37 9.52 8.24
N LEU A 135 0.78 10.28 9.17
CA LEU A 135 -0.68 10.42 9.28
C LEU A 135 -1.30 11.03 8.02
N THR A 136 -0.74 12.09 7.44
CA THR A 136 -1.39 12.71 6.27
C THR A 136 -1.09 11.98 4.95
N ARG A 137 0.13 11.46 4.77
CA ARG A 137 0.54 10.88 3.47
C ARG A 137 0.36 9.37 3.39
N CYS A 138 0.62 8.64 4.47
CA CYS A 138 0.43 7.19 4.46
C CYS A 138 -1.05 6.78 4.54
N ILE A 139 -1.92 7.60 5.16
CA ILE A 139 -3.36 7.35 5.14
C ILE A 139 -3.91 7.37 3.71
N LEU A 140 -3.55 8.39 2.92
CA LEU A 140 -4.00 8.48 1.52
C LEU A 140 -3.44 7.34 0.67
N ALA A 141 -2.17 6.99 0.86
CA ALA A 141 -1.56 5.85 0.18
C ALA A 141 -2.25 4.53 0.57
N ALA A 142 -2.48 4.29 1.86
CA ALA A 142 -3.18 3.12 2.36
C ALA A 142 -4.61 3.04 1.83
N LEU A 143 -5.35 4.16 1.83
CA LEU A 143 -6.70 4.25 1.27
C LEU A 143 -6.70 3.81 -0.20
N TRP A 144 -5.78 4.35 -0.99
CA TRP A 144 -5.66 3.99 -2.40
C TRP A 144 -5.30 2.52 -2.60
N ILE A 145 -4.33 2.00 -1.83
CA ILE A 145 -3.91 0.59 -1.88
C ILE A 145 -5.11 -0.33 -1.59
N VAL A 146 -5.88 -0.04 -0.56
CA VAL A 146 -7.06 -0.83 -0.18
C VAL A 146 -8.13 -0.73 -1.25
N ALA A 147 -8.34 0.44 -1.83
CA ALA A 147 -9.29 0.65 -2.91
C ALA A 147 -8.92 -0.15 -4.17
N ALA A 148 -7.66 -0.07 -4.59
CA ALA A 148 -7.12 -0.84 -5.72
C ALA A 148 -7.21 -2.35 -5.46
N ALA A 149 -6.86 -2.80 -4.26
CA ALA A 149 -7.00 -4.20 -3.85
C ALA A 149 -8.46 -4.67 -3.86
N THR A 150 -9.39 -3.80 -3.45
CA THR A 150 -10.83 -4.07 -3.48
C THR A 150 -11.35 -4.26 -4.90
N LEU A 151 -10.97 -3.36 -5.83
CA LEU A 151 -11.31 -3.50 -7.24
C LEU A 151 -10.67 -4.75 -7.88
N CYS A 152 -9.39 -5.01 -7.63
CA CYS A 152 -8.72 -6.16 -8.24
C CYS A 152 -9.28 -7.48 -7.73
N SER A 153 -9.57 -7.55 -6.43
CA SER A 153 -10.15 -8.74 -5.79
C SER A 153 -11.60 -9.00 -6.17
N SER A 154 -12.35 -7.96 -6.60
CA SER A 154 -13.69 -8.13 -7.16
C SER A 154 -13.68 -8.69 -8.59
N ILE A 155 -12.64 -8.38 -9.38
CA ILE A 155 -12.46 -8.90 -10.73
C ILE A 155 -12.01 -10.37 -10.67
N THR A 156 -11.04 -10.68 -9.81
CA THR A 156 -10.51 -12.04 -9.66
C THR A 156 -10.08 -12.31 -8.22
N SER A 157 -10.52 -13.47 -7.70
CA SER A 157 -10.41 -13.86 -6.30
C SER A 157 -9.18 -14.71 -6.00
N SER A 158 -8.17 -14.68 -6.87
CA SER A 158 -6.96 -15.51 -6.82
C SER A 158 -5.68 -14.68 -7.03
N THR A 159 -4.58 -15.34 -7.40
CA THR A 159 -3.31 -14.72 -7.79
C THR A 159 -3.45 -13.69 -8.92
N GLY A 160 -4.48 -13.82 -9.77
CA GLY A 160 -4.78 -12.82 -10.78
C GLY A 160 -5.09 -11.44 -10.18
N GLY A 161 -5.82 -11.39 -9.05
CA GLY A 161 -6.14 -10.13 -8.36
C GLY A 161 -4.90 -9.49 -7.78
N ALA A 162 -3.99 -10.31 -7.26
CA ALA A 162 -2.68 -9.86 -6.78
C ALA A 162 -1.84 -9.23 -7.89
N ALA A 163 -1.78 -9.88 -9.05
CA ALA A 163 -1.04 -9.38 -10.21
C ALA A 163 -1.63 -8.07 -10.75
N LEU A 164 -2.96 -7.96 -10.83
CA LEU A 164 -3.64 -6.71 -11.20
C LEU A 164 -3.39 -5.60 -10.19
N ALA A 165 -3.46 -5.89 -8.89
CA ALA A 165 -3.20 -4.91 -7.84
C ALA A 165 -1.77 -4.40 -7.88
N PHE A 166 -0.80 -5.30 -8.09
CA PHE A 166 0.59 -4.93 -8.28
C PHE A 166 0.80 -4.10 -9.55
N GLY A 167 0.21 -4.51 -10.68
CA GLY A 167 0.29 -3.78 -11.94
C GLY A 167 -0.32 -2.37 -11.85
N LEU A 168 -1.50 -2.22 -11.21
CA LEU A 168 -2.11 -0.92 -10.96
C LEU A 168 -1.23 -0.06 -10.06
N PHE A 169 -0.64 -0.64 -9.01
CA PHE A 169 0.28 0.06 -8.14
C PHE A 169 1.50 0.57 -8.92
N SER A 170 2.15 -0.28 -9.73
CA SER A 170 3.28 0.10 -10.59
C SER A 170 2.92 1.22 -11.56
N MET A 171 1.75 1.13 -12.21
CA MET A 171 1.25 2.18 -13.11
C MET A 171 1.08 3.50 -12.36
N ALA A 172 0.52 3.47 -11.14
CA ALA A 172 0.33 4.67 -10.32
C ALA A 172 1.66 5.35 -9.88
N LEU A 173 2.80 4.64 -9.99
CA LEU A 173 4.12 5.23 -9.73
C LEU A 173 4.71 5.95 -10.96
N LEU A 174 4.29 5.60 -12.18
CA LEU A 174 4.84 6.15 -13.43
C LEU A 174 4.81 7.69 -13.53
N PRO A 175 3.75 8.39 -13.08
CA PRO A 175 3.71 9.86 -13.11
C PRO A 175 4.82 10.51 -12.28
N GLY A 176 5.35 9.82 -11.26
CA GLY A 176 6.51 10.30 -10.49
C GLY A 176 7.84 10.04 -11.16
N LEU A 177 7.94 8.97 -11.96
CA LEU A 177 9.17 8.52 -12.60
C LEU A 177 9.45 9.21 -13.93
N SER A 178 8.40 9.53 -14.69
CA SER A 178 8.52 10.06 -16.06
C SER A 178 8.95 11.53 -16.14
N GLY A 179 8.89 12.27 -15.02
CA GLY A 179 9.08 13.73 -15.00
C GLY A 179 8.06 14.52 -15.85
N SER A 180 7.15 13.82 -16.52
CA SER A 180 6.19 14.34 -17.48
C SER A 180 4.82 14.41 -16.83
N ALA A 181 4.06 15.47 -17.14
CA ALA A 181 2.72 15.64 -16.65
C ALA A 181 1.79 14.58 -17.26
N VAL A 182 1.58 13.48 -16.54
CA VAL A 182 0.53 12.51 -16.86
C VAL A 182 -0.79 13.05 -16.33
N SER A 183 -1.83 13.04 -17.16
CA SER A 183 -3.17 13.41 -16.72
C SER A 183 -3.61 12.53 -15.56
N TRP A 184 -3.91 13.15 -14.43
CA TRP A 184 -4.34 12.46 -13.20
C TRP A 184 -5.69 11.75 -13.35
N TRP A 185 -6.42 11.99 -14.44
CA TRP A 185 -7.63 11.25 -14.80
C TRP A 185 -7.32 9.84 -15.34
N VAL A 186 -6.14 9.64 -15.91
CA VAL A 186 -5.75 8.39 -16.59
C VAL A 186 -5.01 7.46 -15.64
N ILE A 187 -4.10 8.02 -14.84
CA ILE A 187 -3.27 7.28 -13.89
C ILE A 187 -3.28 8.01 -12.56
N ALA A 188 -3.50 7.26 -11.48
CA ALA A 188 -3.46 7.83 -10.14
C ALA A 188 -2.06 8.41 -9.86
N PRO A 189 -1.96 9.66 -9.36
CA PRO A 189 -0.69 10.36 -9.26
C PRO A 189 0.10 10.00 -7.99
N LEU A 190 0.13 8.72 -7.58
CA LEU A 190 0.86 8.30 -6.37
C LEU A 190 2.36 8.61 -6.50
N GLY A 191 2.95 8.35 -7.66
CA GLY A 191 4.34 8.71 -7.95
C GLY A 191 4.58 10.23 -7.89
N THR A 192 3.64 11.04 -8.36
CA THR A 192 3.75 12.50 -8.26
C THR A 192 3.63 12.97 -6.82
N MET A 193 2.74 12.37 -6.01
CA MET A 193 2.66 12.68 -4.58
C MET A 193 3.98 12.45 -3.85
N VAL A 194 4.75 11.43 -4.28
CA VAL A 194 6.08 11.13 -3.75
C VAL A 194 7.09 12.21 -4.12
N THR A 195 7.11 12.63 -5.39
CA THR A 195 8.09 13.60 -5.88
C THR A 195 7.79 15.05 -5.50
N THR A 196 6.51 15.40 -5.30
CA THR A 196 6.07 16.78 -5.01
C THR A 196 5.76 17.05 -3.54
N ALA A 197 6.00 16.07 -2.65
CA ALA A 197 5.60 16.10 -1.24
C ALA A 197 6.08 17.33 -0.43
N GLY A 198 7.10 18.04 -0.91
CA GLY A 198 7.61 19.29 -0.32
C GLY A 198 6.88 20.56 -0.78
N SER A 199 5.92 20.49 -1.70
CA SER A 199 5.19 21.65 -2.24
C SER A 199 3.71 21.62 -1.84
N VAL A 200 3.23 22.70 -1.23
CA VAL A 200 1.88 22.79 -0.65
C VAL A 200 0.79 22.83 -1.74
N SER A 201 0.99 23.59 -2.82
CA SER A 201 0.01 23.78 -3.90
C SER A 201 -0.19 22.52 -4.74
N THR A 202 0.92 21.91 -5.20
CA THR A 202 0.89 20.66 -5.98
C THR A 202 0.38 19.49 -5.14
N GLY A 203 0.64 19.52 -3.83
CA GLY A 203 0.20 18.49 -2.89
C GLY A 203 -1.32 18.36 -2.74
N TRP A 204 -2.10 19.44 -2.92
CA TRP A 204 -3.56 19.39 -2.80
C TRP A 204 -4.20 18.67 -3.99
N ASN A 205 -3.86 19.08 -5.22
CA ASN A 205 -4.42 18.50 -6.43
C ASN A 205 -4.10 17.01 -6.57
N THR A 206 -2.86 16.60 -6.25
CA THR A 206 -2.48 15.19 -6.28
C THR A 206 -3.20 14.36 -5.21
N SER A 207 -3.45 14.94 -4.03
CA SER A 207 -4.18 14.27 -2.95
C SER A 207 -5.66 14.10 -3.29
N LEU A 208 -6.28 15.13 -3.88
CA LEU A 208 -7.66 15.07 -4.36
C LEU A 208 -7.81 14.01 -5.45
N ALA A 209 -6.90 13.97 -6.43
CA ALA A 209 -6.90 12.95 -7.47
C ALA A 209 -6.77 11.53 -6.88
N ALA A 210 -5.87 11.31 -5.92
CA ALA A 210 -5.72 10.03 -5.25
C ALA A 210 -7.00 9.61 -4.50
N ALA A 211 -7.67 10.56 -3.82
CA ALA A 211 -8.95 10.33 -3.17
C ALA A 211 -10.05 9.97 -4.19
N THR A 212 -10.13 10.68 -5.31
CA THR A 212 -11.09 10.41 -6.39
C THR A 212 -10.89 9.01 -6.99
N HIS A 213 -9.65 8.62 -7.27
CA HIS A 213 -9.35 7.25 -7.72
C HIS A 213 -9.75 6.20 -6.68
N SER A 214 -9.50 6.46 -5.40
CA SER A 214 -9.87 5.55 -4.32
C SER A 214 -11.39 5.37 -4.25
N LEU A 215 -12.15 6.46 -4.31
CA LEU A 215 -13.61 6.42 -4.35
C LEU A 215 -14.13 5.66 -5.56
N PHE A 216 -13.55 5.92 -6.74
CA PHE A 216 -13.92 5.22 -7.96
C PHE A 216 -13.65 3.71 -7.86
N TYR A 217 -12.47 3.30 -7.37
CA TYR A 217 -12.13 1.89 -7.21
C TYR A 217 -13.01 1.20 -6.16
N PHE A 218 -13.34 1.87 -5.05
CA PHE A 218 -14.29 1.33 -4.08
C PHE A 218 -15.69 1.18 -4.67
N ALA A 219 -16.19 2.20 -5.37
CA ALA A 219 -17.50 2.15 -6.02
C ALA A 219 -17.54 1.02 -7.06
N ALA A 220 -16.58 0.97 -7.97
CA ALA A 220 -16.47 -0.08 -8.98
C ALA A 220 -16.36 -1.47 -8.35
N GLY A 221 -15.50 -1.64 -7.34
CA GLY A 221 -15.35 -2.89 -6.60
C GLY A 221 -16.65 -3.33 -5.92
N TYR A 222 -17.33 -2.41 -5.24
CA TYR A 222 -18.62 -2.63 -4.60
C TYR A 222 -19.69 -3.04 -5.61
N PHE A 223 -19.82 -2.31 -6.73
CA PHE A 223 -20.82 -2.62 -7.75
C PHE A 223 -20.55 -3.94 -8.48
N LEU A 224 -19.29 -4.26 -8.79
CA LEU A 224 -18.91 -5.53 -9.41
C LEU A 224 -19.24 -6.72 -8.50
N LEU A 225 -18.85 -6.64 -7.22
CA LEU A 225 -19.19 -7.67 -6.23
C LEU A 225 -20.70 -7.77 -6.05
N ARG A 226 -21.42 -6.64 -6.00
CA ARG A 226 -22.87 -6.63 -5.83
C ARG A 226 -23.60 -7.25 -7.02
N LYS A 227 -23.12 -7.00 -8.25
CA LYS A 227 -23.68 -7.61 -9.46
C LYS A 227 -23.43 -9.11 -9.52
N ALA A 228 -22.27 -9.59 -9.07
CA ALA A 228 -21.95 -11.02 -9.04
C ALA A 228 -22.83 -11.86 -8.07
N ILE A 229 -23.78 -11.23 -7.36
CA ILE A 229 -24.78 -11.86 -6.47
C ILE A 229 -26.11 -12.08 -7.21
N ARG A 230 -26.38 -11.30 -8.27
CA ARG A 230 -27.57 -11.43 -9.11
C ARG A 230 -27.28 -12.40 -10.25
#